data_AF-A0A923TI26-F1
#
_entry.id   AF-A0A923TI26-F1
#
_cell.length_a   1.000
_cell.length_b   1.000
_cell.length_c   1.000
_cell.angle_alpha   90.00
_cell.angle_beta   90.00
_cell.angle_gamma   90.00
#
_symmetry.space_group_name_H-M   'P 1'
#
loop_
_entity.id
_entity.type
_entity.pdbx_description
1 polymer ?
#
loop_
_entity_poly.entity_id
_entity_poly.type
_entity_poly.pdbx_seq_one_letter_code
_entity_poly.pdbx_strand_id
1 'polypeptide(L)'
;MLELVADGPALLGLQIVPVGGVGQLELTQNGRPLLWHEHDSDAGGRTQVVQVAAGGVRIRYRGSVPVRAEGTGRPSAVEQLVALRPSRYCPSDRTLGLATELLGTVPDDHAERALAVAARVRERTAYVLGSSKGTDDAL
;
A
#
# COMPACT_ATOMS: atom_id res chain seq x y z
N MET A 1 -5.52 -16.51 2.22
CA MET A 1 -4.88 -17.12 3.41
C MET A 1 -3.40 -16.88 3.27
N LEU A 2 -2.76 -16.40 4.33
CA LEU A 2 -1.32 -16.13 4.38
C LEU A 2 -0.71 -16.96 5.53
N GLU A 3 0.45 -17.54 5.29
CA GLU A 3 1.21 -18.31 6.27
C GLU A 3 2.65 -17.78 6.32
N LEU A 4 3.20 -17.66 7.53
CA LEU A 4 4.57 -17.25 7.77
C LEU A 4 5.14 -17.98 8.98
N VAL A 5 6.47 -17.99 9.11
CA VAL A 5 7.17 -18.50 10.29
C VAL A 5 7.91 -17.32 10.93
N ALA A 6 7.69 -17.11 12.22
CA ALA A 6 8.47 -16.17 13.01
C ALA A 6 9.66 -16.90 13.62
N ASP A 7 10.87 -16.38 13.43
CA ASP A 7 12.10 -16.98 13.99
C ASP A 7 12.29 -16.65 15.49
N GLY A 8 11.53 -15.67 15.99
CA GLY A 8 11.60 -15.18 17.37
C GLY A 8 10.38 -14.35 17.73
N PRO A 9 10.35 -13.80 18.96
CA PRO A 9 9.32 -12.84 19.36
C PRO A 9 9.29 -11.63 18.41
N ALA A 10 8.11 -11.29 17.90
CA ALA A 10 7.94 -10.18 16.96
C ALA A 10 6.60 -9.48 17.14
N LEU A 11 6.58 -8.19 16.79
CA LEU A 11 5.36 -7.41 16.64
C LEU A 11 5.02 -7.34 15.15
N LEU A 12 3.86 -7.89 14.76
CA LEU A 12 3.39 -7.81 13.38
C LEU A 12 2.34 -6.69 13.27
N GLY A 13 2.50 -5.85 12.25
CA GLY A 13 1.48 -4.93 11.77
C GLY A 13 0.92 -5.42 10.45
N LEU A 14 -0.39 -5.65 10.39
CA LEU A 14 -1.08 -6.23 9.24
C LEU A 14 -2.11 -5.24 8.71
N GLN A 15 -2.04 -4.87 7.44
CA GLN A 15 -3.08 -4.11 6.74
C GLN A 15 -3.82 -5.02 5.78
N ILE A 16 -4.77 -5.80 6.31
CA ILE A 16 -5.51 -6.82 5.55
C ILE A 16 -6.98 -6.45 5.36
N VAL A 17 -7.59 -5.85 6.37
CA VAL A 17 -9.02 -5.54 6.33
C VAL A 17 -9.24 -4.28 5.48
N PRO A 18 -9.98 -4.37 4.36
CA PRO A 18 -10.21 -3.23 3.47
C PRO A 18 -11.04 -2.12 4.12
N VAL A 19 -10.80 -0.88 3.67
CA VAL A 19 -11.58 0.30 4.06
C VAL A 19 -13.05 0.11 3.67
N GLY A 20 -13.96 0.30 4.63
CA GLY A 20 -15.40 0.10 4.42
C GLY A 20 -15.82 -1.36 4.21
N GLY A 21 -14.89 -2.32 4.33
CA GLY A 21 -15.20 -3.74 4.27
C GLY A 21 -15.72 -4.29 5.59
N VAL A 22 -16.61 -5.28 5.50
CA VAL A 22 -17.10 -6.06 6.64
C VAL A 22 -16.62 -7.50 6.50
N GLY A 23 -16.11 -8.07 7.59
CA GLY A 23 -15.55 -9.41 7.55
C GLY A 23 -14.95 -9.86 8.87
N GLN A 24 -14.30 -11.02 8.81
CA GLN A 24 -13.65 -11.66 9.95
C GLN A 24 -12.18 -11.90 9.63
N LEU A 25 -11.31 -11.45 10.54
CA LEU A 25 -9.88 -11.73 10.53
C LEU A 25 -9.56 -12.70 11.68
N GLU A 26 -8.99 -13.84 11.32
CA GLU A 26 -8.53 -14.87 12.23
C GLU A 26 -7.01 -14.97 12.15
N LEU A 27 -6.38 -14.93 13.32
CA LEU A 27 -4.95 -15.05 13.52
C LEU A 27 -4.70 -16.24 14.45
N THR A 28 -3.82 -17.14 14.03
CA THR A 28 -3.43 -18.30 14.85
C THR A 28 -1.92 -18.50 14.84
N GLN A 29 -1.34 -18.95 15.95
CA GLN A 29 0.04 -19.40 16.05
C GLN A 29 0.08 -20.84 16.53
N ASN A 30 0.71 -21.71 15.74
CA ASN A 30 0.77 -23.16 16.00
C ASN A 30 -0.63 -23.76 16.29
N GLY A 31 -1.64 -23.28 15.56
CA GLY A 31 -3.04 -23.68 15.70
C GLY A 31 -3.81 -23.03 16.86
N ARG A 32 -3.17 -22.20 17.69
CA ARG A 32 -3.82 -21.48 18.79
C ARG A 32 -4.23 -20.07 18.37
N PRO A 33 -5.45 -19.60 18.68
CA PRO A 33 -5.87 -18.22 18.39
C PRO A 33 -4.93 -17.18 19.03
N LEU A 34 -4.67 -16.10 18.29
CA LEU A 34 -3.95 -14.93 18.78
C LEU A 34 -4.92 -13.77 18.98
N LEU A 35 -4.73 -13.04 20.08
CA LEU A 35 -5.39 -11.76 20.31
C LEU A 35 -4.61 -10.66 19.57
N TRP A 36 -5.35 -9.78 18.92
CA TRP A 36 -4.83 -8.66 18.17
C TRP A 36 -5.70 -7.44 18.46
N HIS A 37 -5.14 -6.26 18.21
CA HIS A 37 -5.84 -5.00 18.38
C HIS A 37 -5.69 -4.16 17.12
N GLU A 38 -6.67 -3.31 16.86
CA GLU A 38 -6.71 -2.47 15.67
C GLU A 38 -6.24 -1.06 16.00
N HIS A 39 -5.47 -0.47 15.10
CA HIS A 39 -5.13 0.95 15.10
C HIS A 39 -5.56 1.56 13.77
N ASP A 40 -6.04 2.80 13.83
CA ASP A 40 -6.29 3.59 12.62
C ASP A 40 -4.97 3.83 11.87
N SER A 41 -5.04 3.78 10.55
CA SER A 41 -3.93 4.16 9.67
C SER A 41 -4.35 5.27 8.72
N ASP A 42 -3.38 5.80 7.98
CA ASP A 42 -3.63 6.83 6.98
C ASP A 42 -4.70 6.41 5.95
N ALA A 43 -5.36 7.41 5.36
CA ALA A 43 -6.42 7.27 4.37
C ALA A 43 -7.60 6.35 4.81
N GLY A 44 -7.86 6.29 6.12
CA GLY A 44 -8.96 5.49 6.69
C GLY A 44 -8.71 3.98 6.68
N GLY A 45 -7.46 3.56 6.42
CA GLY A 45 -7.02 2.19 6.60
C GLY A 45 -6.97 1.78 8.07
N ARG A 46 -6.76 0.49 8.30
CA ARG A 46 -6.70 -0.10 9.64
C ARG A 46 -5.59 -1.11 9.72
N THR A 47 -4.77 -1.00 10.76
CA THR A 47 -3.64 -1.89 11.00
C THR A 47 -3.96 -2.79 12.18
N GLN A 48 -4.00 -4.10 11.94
CA GLN A 48 -4.14 -5.10 12.99
C GLN A 48 -2.76 -5.46 13.54
N VAL A 49 -2.57 -5.20 14.83
CA VAL A 49 -1.29 -5.36 15.52
C VAL A 49 -1.36 -6.55 16.46
N VAL A 50 -0.40 -7.46 16.33
CA VAL A 50 -0.36 -8.72 17.07
C VAL A 50 1.07 -9.06 17.50
N GLN A 51 1.21 -9.50 18.74
CA GLN A 51 2.46 -10.08 19.26
C GLN A 51 2.50 -11.57 18.93
N VAL A 52 3.63 -12.03 18.40
CA VAL A 52 3.86 -13.45 18.08
C VAL A 52 5.15 -13.94 18.73
N ALA A 53 5.19 -15.21 19.11
CA ALA A 53 6.44 -15.87 19.50
C ALA A 53 7.07 -16.57 18.28
N ALA A 54 8.16 -17.31 18.48
CA ALA A 54 8.70 -18.17 17.43
C ALA A 54 7.69 -19.26 17.01
N GLY A 55 7.64 -19.59 15.72
CA GLY A 55 6.80 -20.64 15.15
C GLY A 55 5.86 -20.18 14.04
N GLY A 56 4.99 -21.09 13.59
CA GLY A 56 4.11 -20.86 12.45
C GLY A 56 2.93 -19.97 12.80
N VAL A 57 2.70 -18.92 12.00
CA VAL A 57 1.58 -17.99 12.10
C VAL A 57 0.72 -18.12 10.85
N ARG A 58 -0.59 -18.31 11.04
CA ARG A 58 -1.59 -18.37 9.97
C ARG A 58 -2.57 -17.22 10.10
N ILE A 59 -2.81 -16.57 8.97
CA ILE A 59 -3.64 -15.38 8.84
C ILE A 59 -4.74 -15.67 7.81
N ARG A 60 -6.00 -15.57 8.25
CA ARG A 60 -7.16 -15.82 7.41
C ARG A 60 -8.12 -14.64 7.52
N TYR A 61 -8.38 -13.99 6.39
CA TYR A 61 -9.42 -13.00 6.27
C TYR A 61 -10.51 -13.49 5.34
N ARG A 62 -11.77 -13.26 5.71
CA ARG A 62 -12.94 -13.43 4.85
C ARG A 62 -13.86 -12.24 5.07
N GLY A 63 -14.22 -11.56 3.99
CA GLY A 63 -15.14 -10.44 4.06
C GLY A 63 -15.70 -10.07 2.70
N SER A 64 -16.52 -9.04 2.70
CA SER A 64 -17.05 -8.40 1.51
C SER A 64 -16.73 -6.91 1.54
N VAL A 65 -16.55 -6.34 0.35
CA VAL A 65 -16.37 -4.91 0.15
C VAL A 65 -17.41 -4.46 -0.85
N PRO A 66 -18.24 -3.46 -0.52
CA PRO A 66 -19.13 -2.88 -1.51
C PRO A 66 -18.29 -2.23 -2.62
N VAL A 67 -18.60 -2.57 -3.87
CA VAL A 67 -18.01 -1.88 -5.02
C VAL A 67 -18.60 -0.48 -5.04
N ARG A 68 -17.77 0.54 -4.81
CA ARG A 68 -18.15 1.93 -5.01
C ARG A 68 -17.83 2.31 -6.45
N ALA A 69 -18.87 2.70 -7.20
CA ALA A 69 -18.72 3.16 -8.58
C ALA A 69 -18.28 4.63 -8.67
N GLU A 70 -18.49 5.41 -7.61
CA GLU A 70 -18.12 6.81 -7.53
C GLU A 70 -16.71 6.96 -6.96
N GLY A 71 -15.91 7.81 -7.61
CA GLY A 71 -14.56 8.13 -7.16
C GLY A 71 -14.54 8.62 -5.73
N THR A 72 -13.39 8.47 -5.07
CA THR A 72 -13.15 9.10 -3.76
C THR A 72 -13.51 10.58 -3.83
N GLY A 73 -14.16 11.11 -2.79
CA GLY A 73 -14.44 12.54 -2.70
C GLY A 73 -13.19 13.39 -2.89
N ARG A 74 -13.36 14.69 -3.17
CA ARG A 74 -12.21 15.60 -3.34
C ARG A 74 -11.30 15.55 -2.10
N PRO A 75 -9.98 15.40 -2.27
CA PRO A 75 -9.06 15.40 -1.13
C PRO A 75 -9.08 16.77 -0.45
N SER A 76 -9.00 16.75 0.88
CA SER A 76 -8.79 17.93 1.71
C SER A 76 -7.50 18.66 1.32
N ALA A 77 -7.41 19.93 1.69
CA ALA A 77 -6.20 20.72 1.45
C ALA A 77 -4.95 20.09 2.12
N VAL A 78 -5.12 19.47 3.29
CA VAL A 78 -4.03 18.79 4.00
C VAL A 78 -3.57 17.55 3.23
N GLU A 79 -4.50 16.73 2.73
CA GLU A 79 -4.16 15.55 1.90
C GLU A 79 -3.39 15.94 0.64
N GLN A 80 -3.81 17.03 -0.03
CA GLN A 80 -3.10 17.54 -1.20
C GLN A 80 -1.67 17.99 -0.83
N LEU A 81 -1.51 18.74 0.27
CA LEU A 81 -0.19 19.19 0.73
C LEU A 81 0.72 18.03 1.13
N VAL A 82 0.17 16.94 1.67
CA VAL A 82 0.94 15.73 2.00
C VAL A 82 1.34 14.98 0.72
N ALA A 83 0.43 14.83 -0.25
CA ALA A 83 0.69 14.14 -1.51
C ALA A 83 1.77 14.81 -2.38
N LEU A 84 2.04 16.11 -2.18
CA LEU A 84 3.10 16.84 -2.86
C LEU A 84 4.49 16.67 -2.23
N ARG A 85 4.59 16.05 -1.04
CA ARG A 85 5.87 15.84 -0.36
C ARG A 85 6.55 14.59 -0.90
N PRO A 86 7.88 14.60 -1.08
CA PRO A 86 8.63 13.37 -1.28
C PRO A 86 8.36 12.37 -0.15
N SER A 87 8.32 11.09 -0.49
CA SER A 87 8.19 10.00 0.48
C SER A 87 9.28 8.97 0.26
N ARG A 88 9.43 8.03 1.20
CA ARG A 88 10.49 7.02 1.16
C ARG A 88 10.58 6.29 -0.20
N TYR A 89 9.44 5.90 -0.76
CA TYR A 89 9.37 5.12 -2.01
C TYR A 89 9.07 5.97 -3.25
N CYS A 90 8.86 7.28 -3.07
CA CYS A 90 8.65 8.23 -4.16
C CYS A 90 9.48 9.49 -3.89
N PRO A 91 10.80 9.46 -4.18
CA PRO A 91 11.70 10.61 -4.00
C PRO A 91 11.48 11.64 -5.13
N SER A 92 10.27 12.21 -5.19
CA SER A 92 9.79 13.04 -6.29
C SER A 92 10.67 14.28 -6.54
N ASP A 93 11.30 14.81 -5.50
CA ASP A 93 12.28 15.90 -5.54
C ASP A 93 13.50 15.61 -6.42
N ARG A 94 13.85 14.33 -6.60
CA ARG A 94 15.00 13.89 -7.41
C ARG A 94 14.64 13.57 -8.86
N THR A 95 13.35 13.58 -9.19
CA THR A 95 12.84 13.15 -10.50
C THR A 95 12.45 14.31 -11.42
N LEU A 96 12.66 15.57 -11.01
CA LEU A 96 12.16 16.72 -11.75
C LEU A 96 12.66 16.78 -13.20
N GLY A 97 13.96 16.50 -13.42
CA GLY A 97 14.53 16.46 -14.78
C GLY A 97 13.89 15.37 -15.65
N LEU A 98 13.66 14.19 -15.09
CA LEU A 98 12.97 13.09 -15.77
C LEU A 98 11.50 13.46 -16.06
N ALA A 99 10.81 14.10 -15.12
CA ALA A 99 9.44 14.56 -15.30
C ALA A 99 9.34 15.59 -16.45
N THR A 100 10.30 16.51 -16.55
CA THR A 100 10.37 17.47 -17.66
C THR A 100 10.61 16.78 -19.00
N GLU A 101 11.53 15.81 -19.08
CA GLU A 101 11.76 15.02 -20.30
C GLU A 101 10.49 14.27 -20.74
N LEU A 102 9.80 13.62 -19.80
CA LEU A 102 8.69 12.74 -20.11
C LEU A 102 7.38 13.48 -20.40
N LEU A 103 7.16 14.61 -19.75
CA LEU A 103 5.86 15.31 -19.74
C LEU A 103 5.92 16.72 -20.32
N GLY A 104 7.10 17.25 -20.68
CA GLY A 104 7.26 18.65 -21.10
C GLY A 104 6.46 19.05 -22.33
N THR A 105 6.02 18.09 -23.15
CA THR A 105 5.18 18.32 -24.34
C THR A 105 3.72 17.92 -24.14
N VAL A 106 3.36 17.37 -22.97
CA VAL A 106 1.98 16.99 -22.67
C VAL A 106 1.21 18.25 -22.25
N PRO A 107 -0.03 18.46 -22.71
CA PRO A 107 -0.85 19.59 -22.27
C PRO A 107 -0.92 19.69 -20.75
N ASP A 108 -1.12 20.90 -20.23
CA ASP A 108 -1.27 21.14 -18.80
C ASP A 108 -2.68 20.77 -18.29
N ASP A 109 -3.09 19.54 -18.59
CA ASP A 109 -4.25 18.87 -18.03
C ASP A 109 -3.79 17.76 -17.09
N HIS A 110 -4.26 17.78 -15.84
CA HIS A 110 -3.78 16.87 -14.80
C HIS A 110 -4.12 15.41 -15.10
N ALA A 111 -5.27 15.14 -15.73
CA ALA A 111 -5.70 13.77 -16.03
C ALA A 111 -4.88 13.20 -17.20
N GLU A 112 -4.69 13.99 -18.26
CA GLU A 112 -3.83 13.61 -19.39
C GLU A 112 -2.38 13.39 -18.96
N ARG A 113 -1.83 14.25 -18.10
CA ARG A 113 -0.47 14.09 -17.56
C ARG A 113 -0.34 12.82 -16.73
N ALA A 114 -1.32 12.52 -15.87
CA ALA A 114 -1.32 11.28 -15.10
C ALA A 114 -1.37 10.03 -15.99
N LEU A 115 -2.21 10.05 -17.03
CA LEU A 115 -2.29 8.97 -18.02
C LEU A 115 -0.99 8.83 -18.81
N ALA A 116 -0.35 9.94 -19.18
CA ALA A 116 0.95 9.94 -19.86
C ALA A 116 2.04 9.31 -18.98
N VAL A 117 2.13 9.65 -17.69
CA VAL A 117 3.05 9.01 -16.74
C VAL A 117 2.83 7.50 -16.72
N ALA A 118 1.59 7.05 -16.55
CA ALA A 118 1.26 5.63 -16.49
C ALA A 118 1.64 4.89 -17.79
N ALA A 119 1.40 5.51 -18.95
CA ALA A 119 1.80 4.95 -20.24
C ALA A 119 3.32 4.81 -20.35
N ARG A 120 4.09 5.83 -19.93
CA ARG A 120 5.56 5.81 -19.98
C ARG A 120 6.15 4.76 -19.04
N VAL A 121 5.61 4.62 -17.83
CA VAL A 121 6.04 3.55 -16.90
C VAL A 121 5.81 2.18 -17.54
N ARG A 122 4.63 1.95 -18.12
CA ARG A 122 4.31 0.69 -18.81
C ARG A 122 5.26 0.42 -19.99
N GLU A 123 5.64 1.44 -20.75
CA GLU A 123 6.56 1.31 -21.90
C GLU A 123 8.01 1.03 -21.49
N ARG A 124 8.45 1.54 -20.34
CA ARG A 124 9.87 1.54 -19.93
C ARG A 124 10.21 0.60 -18.79
N THR A 125 9.22 -0.04 -18.17
CA THR A 125 9.46 -0.99 -17.06
C THR A 125 8.98 -2.38 -17.45
N ALA A 126 9.82 -3.38 -17.16
CA ALA A 126 9.45 -4.79 -17.30
C ALA A 126 8.88 -5.29 -15.97
N TYR A 127 7.79 -6.05 -16.02
CA TYR A 127 7.26 -6.72 -14.84
C TYR A 127 8.03 -8.02 -14.59
N VAL A 128 9.07 -7.95 -13.76
CA VAL A 128 9.94 -9.09 -13.45
C VAL A 128 9.76 -9.49 -11.99
N LEU A 129 9.35 -10.73 -11.73
CA LEU A 129 9.14 -11.22 -10.37
C LEU A 129 10.45 -11.20 -9.58
N GLY A 130 10.43 -10.58 -8.40
CA GLY A 130 11.58 -10.51 -7.50
C GLY A 130 12.68 -9.54 -7.93
N SER A 131 12.43 -8.68 -8.93
CA SER A 131 13.41 -7.67 -9.36
C SER A 131 13.55 -6.50 -8.39
N SER A 132 12.63 -6.35 -7.43
CA SER A 132 12.69 -5.36 -6.36
C SER A 132 12.48 -6.00 -4.99
N LYS A 133 12.99 -5.32 -3.97
CA LYS A 133 12.85 -5.63 -2.54
C LYS A 133 11.90 -4.62 -1.90
N GLY A 134 11.39 -4.96 -0.72
CA GLY A 134 10.50 -4.07 0.04
C GLY A 134 11.16 -2.76 0.52
N THR A 135 12.47 -2.58 0.30
CA THR A 135 13.23 -1.39 0.67
C THR A 135 13.69 -0.55 -0.51
N ASP A 136 13.48 -1.02 -1.74
CA ASP A 136 13.84 -0.28 -2.95
C ASP A 136 12.84 0.86 -3.19
N ASP A 137 13.29 1.95 -3.81
CA ASP A 137 12.44 3.09 -4.18
C ASP A 137 12.17 3.11 -5.69
N ALA A 138 11.65 4.22 -6.20
CA ALA A 138 11.26 4.37 -7.61
C ALA A 138 12.42 4.76 -8.55
N LEU A 139 13.67 4.83 -8.07
CA LEU A 139 14.86 5.21 -8.85
C LEU A 139 15.80 4.03 -9.14
#